data_AF-A0A315V2P8-F1
#
_entry.id   AF-A0A315V2P8-F1
#
_cell.length_a   1.000
_cell.length_b   1.000
_cell.length_c   1.000
_cell.angle_alpha   90.00
_cell.angle_beta   90.00
_cell.angle_gamma   90.00
#
_symmetry.space_group_name_H-M   'P 1'
#
loop_
_entity.id
_entity.type
_entity.pdbx_description
1 polymer ?
#
loop_
_entity_poly.entity_id
_entity_poly.type
_entity_poly.pdbx_seq_one_letter_code
_entity_poly.pdbx_strand_id
1 'polypeptide(L)'
;MMSVILFPPHPTRGCEWRSHQTGPCSAPFCLTKQLQSFGLNSQRGDDETSDEKNVSNILDTVAATEEEPTETAVSQKREERLRKFRELHFKRNEARKQNHQEVVEEDKRLKLPSNWEAKKSRLEWELAEDEKKKECAARGEDYHRVKLLDVTADEAERWERKKKKKNPDTGFAGYAEAQFRQYQRLTKQIRPDLQSYEKQREESGEDFYPTSNSLSYGSHVPTKEGIDRMVEDVEKQIEKRAKYSRRRAYNDDADIDYINERNAKFNKKAERFYGKYTAEIKQNLERGTAV
;
A
#
# COMPACT_ATOMS: atom_id res chain seq x y z
N MET A 1 36.98 63.21 15.75
CA MET A 1 36.53 62.70 14.43
C MET A 1 37.00 61.27 14.28
N MET A 2 36.12 60.31 14.53
CA MET A 2 36.20 58.93 14.02
C MET A 2 34.78 58.38 14.10
N SER A 3 34.20 58.14 12.92
CA SER A 3 32.79 57.84 12.71
C SER A 3 32.45 56.40 13.13
N VAL A 4 31.43 56.26 13.96
CA VAL A 4 30.80 54.99 14.31
C VAL A 4 29.87 54.59 13.16
N ILE A 5 30.17 53.48 12.50
CA ILE A 5 29.34 52.91 11.42
C ILE A 5 28.18 52.15 12.07
N LEU A 6 26.98 52.72 11.96
CA LEU A 6 25.72 52.17 12.45
C LEU A 6 25.06 51.35 11.31
N PHE A 7 24.93 50.03 11.48
CA PHE A 7 24.19 49.17 10.54
C PHE A 7 22.71 49.04 10.97
N PRO A 8 21.74 49.18 10.04
CA PRO A 8 20.31 49.12 10.34
C PRO A 8 19.77 47.69 10.50
N PRO A 9 18.73 47.46 11.34
CA PRO A 9 18.11 46.15 11.51
C PRO A 9 17.17 45.78 10.34
N HIS A 10 17.23 44.51 9.92
CA HIS A 10 16.39 43.95 8.86
C HIS A 10 14.93 43.74 9.29
N PRO A 11 13.94 43.92 8.38
CA PRO A 11 12.52 43.74 8.68
C PRO A 11 12.10 42.26 8.72
N THR A 12 11.40 41.92 9.81
CA THR A 12 10.70 40.65 10.05
C THR A 12 9.54 40.48 9.07
N ARG A 13 9.51 39.38 8.30
CA ARG A 13 8.33 38.99 7.51
C ARG A 13 7.31 38.29 8.41
N GLY A 14 6.12 38.90 8.52
CA GLY A 14 4.98 38.36 9.25
C GLY A 14 4.37 37.14 8.57
N CYS A 15 4.04 36.14 9.39
CA CYS A 15 3.17 35.04 9.03
C CYS A 15 1.72 35.52 9.11
N GLU A 16 1.04 35.63 7.97
CA GLU A 16 -0.40 35.81 7.93
C GLU A 16 -1.11 34.49 8.25
N TRP A 17 -1.97 34.59 9.26
CA TRP A 17 -2.90 33.58 9.71
C TRP A 17 -4.12 33.57 8.79
N ARG A 18 -4.52 32.39 8.29
CA ARG A 18 -5.86 32.17 7.73
C ARG A 18 -6.53 31.08 8.55
N SER A 19 -7.50 31.50 9.36
CA SER A 19 -8.29 30.68 10.27
C SER A 19 -9.69 30.38 9.70
N HIS A 20 -10.25 29.27 10.21
CA HIS A 20 -11.64 28.77 10.09
C HIS A 20 -11.98 28.08 8.75
N GLN A 21 -12.60 26.90 8.70
CA GLN A 21 -13.68 26.40 9.55
C GLN A 21 -13.61 24.90 9.86
N THR A 22 -14.12 24.61 11.04
CA THR A 22 -14.46 23.34 11.69
C THR A 22 -15.57 22.57 10.93
N GLY A 23 -15.53 21.23 10.99
CA GLY A 23 -16.64 20.35 10.56
C GLY A 23 -17.78 20.27 11.60
N PRO A 24 -18.71 19.32 11.42
CA PRO A 24 -19.11 18.51 12.57
C PRO A 24 -19.31 16.99 12.27
N CYS A 25 -18.76 16.19 13.18
CA CYS A 25 -19.29 15.05 13.94
C CYS A 25 -20.21 13.96 13.34
N SER A 26 -19.83 12.70 13.63
CA SER A 26 -20.67 11.49 13.71
C SER A 26 -21.75 11.62 14.80
N ALA A 27 -22.88 10.89 14.87
CA ALA A 27 -23.22 9.49 14.58
C ALA A 27 -24.78 9.37 14.58
N PRO A 28 -25.40 8.26 15.03
CA PRO A 28 -25.63 6.93 14.43
C PRO A 28 -27.11 6.75 13.98
N PHE A 29 -27.50 5.78 13.13
CA PHE A 29 -28.89 5.29 13.17
C PHE A 29 -29.10 3.88 12.62
N CYS A 30 -29.98 3.17 13.33
CA CYS A 30 -30.31 1.77 13.28
C CYS A 30 -31.41 1.45 12.24
N LEU A 31 -31.58 0.16 11.96
CA LEU A 31 -32.57 -0.49 11.09
C LEU A 31 -34.01 0.05 11.18
N THR A 32 -34.71 0.11 10.03
CA THR A 32 -36.10 -0.37 9.88
C THR A 32 -36.40 -0.83 8.45
N LYS A 33 -37.07 -1.99 8.35
CA LYS A 33 -37.71 -2.56 7.15
C LYS A 33 -38.75 -1.59 6.56
N GLN A 34 -38.95 -1.61 5.24
CA GLN A 34 -40.30 -1.59 4.66
C GLN A 34 -40.25 -2.15 3.21
N LEU A 35 -40.96 -3.25 2.99
CA LEU A 35 -41.43 -3.71 1.69
C LEU A 35 -42.44 -2.70 1.14
N GLN A 36 -42.41 -2.39 -0.16
CA GLN A 36 -43.65 -2.30 -0.94
C GLN A 36 -43.42 -2.37 -2.45
N SER A 37 -44.27 -3.20 -3.03
CA SER A 37 -44.60 -3.46 -4.42
C SER A 37 -45.27 -2.27 -5.13
N PHE A 38 -45.60 -2.48 -6.41
CA PHE A 38 -46.24 -1.59 -7.41
C PHE A 38 -45.21 -0.75 -8.19
N GLY A 39 -44.90 -1.00 -9.46
CA GLY A 39 -45.69 -1.58 -10.54
C GLY A 39 -46.23 -0.46 -11.42
N LEU A 40 -45.61 -0.23 -12.59
CA LEU A 40 -46.23 -0.07 -13.92
C LEU A 40 -45.27 0.63 -14.91
N ASN A 41 -44.83 -0.19 -15.87
CA ASN A 41 -44.92 0.05 -17.31
C ASN A 41 -44.19 1.24 -17.94
N SER A 42 -43.07 0.96 -18.60
CA SER A 42 -42.88 1.41 -19.99
C SER A 42 -42.00 0.41 -20.72
N GLN A 43 -42.64 -0.30 -21.64
CA GLN A 43 -42.07 -1.33 -22.50
C GLN A 43 -41.01 -0.73 -23.42
N ARG A 44 -39.85 -1.37 -23.50
CA ARG A 44 -39.06 -1.43 -24.73
C ARG A 44 -38.40 -2.81 -24.77
N GLY A 45 -39.17 -3.75 -25.32
CA GLY A 45 -38.63 -5.03 -25.77
C GLY A 45 -38.02 -4.79 -27.14
N ASP A 46 -36.72 -4.99 -27.26
CA ASP A 46 -36.05 -5.10 -28.55
C ASP A 46 -36.10 -6.58 -28.93
N ASP A 47 -37.20 -6.96 -29.55
CA ASP A 47 -37.41 -8.29 -30.13
C ASP A 47 -36.74 -8.31 -31.51
N GLU A 48 -35.86 -9.28 -31.70
CA GLU A 48 -35.34 -9.65 -33.00
C GLU A 48 -36.49 -10.15 -33.88
N THR A 49 -36.76 -9.52 -35.03
CA THR A 49 -37.04 -10.15 -36.34
C THR A 49 -37.76 -9.16 -37.26
N SER A 50 -37.05 -8.61 -38.24
CA SER A 50 -37.63 -8.24 -39.54
C SER A 50 -36.58 -7.58 -40.42
N ASP A 51 -35.69 -8.36 -41.03
CA ASP A 51 -34.96 -7.91 -42.22
C ASP A 51 -34.60 -9.12 -43.10
N GLU A 52 -35.59 -9.99 -43.32
CA GLU A 52 -35.62 -10.95 -44.42
C GLU A 52 -37.04 -10.97 -44.97
N LYS A 53 -37.37 -10.03 -45.87
CA LYS A 53 -38.49 -10.08 -46.84
C LYS A 53 -38.55 -8.75 -47.61
N ASN A 54 -37.56 -8.50 -48.47
CA ASN A 54 -37.74 -7.53 -49.55
C ASN A 54 -36.84 -7.83 -50.74
N VAL A 55 -37.05 -8.99 -51.38
CA VAL A 55 -36.64 -9.22 -52.77
C VAL A 55 -37.65 -10.18 -53.41
N SER A 56 -38.84 -9.68 -53.77
CA SER A 56 -39.75 -10.35 -54.70
C SER A 56 -40.89 -9.41 -55.09
N ASN A 57 -40.68 -8.59 -56.12
CA ASN A 57 -41.71 -8.16 -57.07
C ASN A 57 -41.14 -7.19 -58.11
N ILE A 58 -40.34 -7.70 -59.04
CA ILE A 58 -40.22 -7.11 -60.39
C ILE A 58 -39.98 -8.30 -61.33
N LEU A 59 -41.04 -8.73 -62.03
CA LEU A 59 -41.08 -9.16 -63.45
C LEU A 59 -42.35 -9.98 -63.71
N ASP A 60 -43.33 -9.34 -64.34
CA ASP A 60 -44.45 -10.00 -65.02
C ASP A 60 -44.01 -10.46 -66.41
N THR A 61 -44.36 -11.72 -66.71
CA THR A 61 -44.76 -12.31 -68.00
C THR A 61 -43.95 -12.02 -69.27
N VAL A 62 -43.42 -13.07 -69.92
CA VAL A 62 -43.94 -13.65 -71.19
C VAL A 62 -43.32 -15.04 -71.44
N ALA A 63 -44.21 -16.01 -71.64
CA ALA A 63 -44.18 -17.29 -72.37
C ALA A 63 -42.86 -18.07 -72.60
N ALA A 64 -42.95 -19.36 -72.24
CA ALA A 64 -42.12 -20.44 -72.72
C ALA A 64 -42.59 -20.97 -74.09
N THR A 65 -41.64 -21.27 -74.97
CA THR A 65 -41.65 -22.44 -75.86
C THR A 65 -40.22 -23.00 -75.98
N GLU A 66 -40.03 -24.17 -75.36
CA GLU A 66 -39.17 -25.34 -75.66
C GLU A 66 -37.63 -25.19 -75.80
N GLU A 67 -36.86 -25.82 -74.87
CA GLU A 67 -35.95 -26.98 -75.07
C GLU A 67 -35.04 -27.25 -73.82
N GLU A 68 -35.00 -28.50 -73.34
CA GLU A 68 -34.07 -29.10 -72.33
C GLU A 68 -32.61 -29.17 -72.89
N PRO A 69 -31.45 -29.23 -72.14
CA PRO A 69 -31.19 -29.73 -70.78
C PRO A 69 -30.12 -28.88 -70.02
N THR A 70 -30.16 -27.55 -70.14
CA THR A 70 -29.16 -26.64 -69.54
C THR A 70 -29.60 -26.04 -68.21
N GLU A 71 -30.85 -26.25 -67.81
CA GLU A 71 -31.45 -25.63 -66.63
C GLU A 71 -31.00 -26.25 -65.31
N THR A 72 -30.70 -27.55 -65.27
CA THR A 72 -30.33 -28.27 -64.03
C THR A 72 -28.95 -27.87 -63.51
N ALA A 73 -27.97 -27.72 -64.41
CA ALA A 73 -26.62 -27.23 -64.06
C ALA A 73 -26.62 -25.75 -63.64
N VAL A 74 -27.49 -24.93 -64.25
CA VAL A 74 -27.65 -23.51 -63.88
C VAL A 74 -28.40 -23.37 -62.55
N SER A 75 -29.37 -24.25 -62.28
CA SER A 75 -30.10 -24.34 -61.01
C SER A 75 -29.19 -24.79 -59.86
N GLN A 76 -28.39 -25.84 -60.06
CA GLN A 76 -27.38 -26.28 -59.08
C GLN A 76 -26.34 -25.19 -58.78
N LYS A 77 -25.86 -24.48 -59.81
CA LYS A 77 -24.98 -23.30 -59.63
C LYS A 77 -25.67 -22.12 -58.94
N ARG A 78 -27.00 -22.02 -59.00
CA ARG A 78 -27.79 -21.01 -58.28
C ARG A 78 -27.94 -21.41 -56.81
N GLU A 79 -28.19 -22.68 -56.53
CA GLU A 79 -28.26 -23.22 -55.17
C GLU A 79 -26.91 -23.16 -54.45
N GLU A 80 -25.81 -23.48 -55.12
CA GLU A 80 -24.44 -23.32 -54.59
C GLU A 80 -24.11 -21.85 -54.29
N ARG A 81 -24.53 -20.91 -55.17
CA ARG A 81 -24.42 -19.47 -54.93
C ARG A 81 -25.24 -19.04 -53.71
N LEU A 82 -26.45 -19.57 -53.53
CA LEU A 82 -27.30 -19.28 -52.37
C LEU A 82 -26.74 -19.90 -51.08
N ARG A 83 -26.16 -21.10 -51.13
CA ARG A 83 -25.46 -21.72 -49.99
C ARG A 83 -24.23 -20.92 -49.58
N LYS A 84 -23.40 -20.53 -50.55
CA LYS A 84 -22.24 -19.65 -50.32
C LYS A 84 -22.66 -18.30 -49.77
N PHE A 85 -23.78 -17.75 -50.23
CA PHE A 85 -24.35 -16.51 -49.70
C PHE A 85 -24.78 -16.66 -48.24
N ARG A 86 -25.52 -17.73 -47.89
CA ARG A 86 -25.88 -18.04 -46.49
C ARG A 86 -24.65 -18.24 -45.61
N GLU A 87 -23.63 -18.91 -46.11
CA GLU A 87 -22.36 -19.10 -45.40
C GLU A 87 -21.64 -17.76 -45.17
N LEU A 88 -21.62 -16.87 -46.16
CA LEU A 88 -21.08 -15.51 -46.01
C LEU A 88 -21.89 -14.68 -45.02
N HIS A 89 -23.22 -14.81 -45.01
CA HIS A 89 -24.08 -14.19 -44.01
C HIS A 89 -23.79 -14.71 -42.60
N PHE A 90 -23.62 -16.02 -42.46
CA PHE A 90 -23.26 -16.65 -41.19
C PHE A 90 -21.91 -16.15 -40.70
N LYS A 91 -20.87 -16.17 -41.55
CA LYS A 91 -19.54 -15.63 -41.24
C LYS A 91 -19.57 -14.14 -40.89
N ARG A 92 -20.41 -13.34 -41.57
CA ARG A 92 -20.63 -11.93 -41.24
C ARG A 92 -21.29 -11.77 -39.87
N ASN A 93 -22.22 -12.65 -39.52
CA ASN A 93 -22.88 -12.64 -38.22
C ASN A 93 -21.93 -13.07 -37.11
N GLU A 94 -21.12 -14.10 -37.34
CA GLU A 94 -20.06 -14.55 -36.44
C GLU A 94 -19.03 -13.43 -36.21
N ALA A 95 -18.54 -12.79 -37.27
CA ALA A 95 -17.61 -11.68 -37.16
C ALA A 95 -18.21 -10.50 -36.37
N ARG A 96 -19.49 -10.16 -36.61
CA ARG A 96 -20.19 -9.13 -35.82
C ARG A 96 -20.28 -9.48 -34.35
N LYS A 97 -20.56 -10.75 -34.03
CA LYS A 97 -20.67 -11.24 -32.66
C LYS A 97 -19.31 -11.27 -31.95
N GLN A 98 -18.27 -11.75 -32.62
CA GLN A 98 -16.90 -11.79 -32.09
C GLN A 98 -16.38 -10.38 -31.82
N ASN A 99 -16.53 -9.45 -32.79
CA ASN A 99 -16.15 -8.05 -32.58
C ASN A 99 -16.90 -7.41 -31.40
N HIS A 100 -18.20 -7.69 -31.26
CA HIS A 100 -18.97 -7.19 -30.13
C HIS A 100 -18.50 -7.79 -28.80
N GLN A 101 -18.20 -9.09 -28.76
CA GLN A 101 -17.66 -9.76 -27.58
C GLN A 101 -16.31 -9.17 -27.17
N GLU A 102 -15.39 -8.96 -28.13
CA GLU A 102 -14.08 -8.38 -27.87
C GLU A 102 -14.20 -6.95 -27.34
N VAL A 103 -15.01 -6.08 -27.96
CA VAL A 103 -15.25 -4.71 -27.47
C VAL A 103 -15.81 -4.71 -26.04
N VAL A 104 -16.73 -5.63 -25.72
CA VAL A 104 -17.29 -5.77 -24.38
C VAL A 104 -16.25 -6.31 -23.38
N GLU A 105 -15.37 -7.22 -23.79
CA GLU A 105 -14.30 -7.75 -22.93
C GLU A 105 -13.21 -6.71 -22.67
N GLU A 106 -12.85 -5.90 -23.66
CA GLU A 106 -11.93 -4.77 -23.51
C GLU A 106 -12.51 -3.71 -22.55
N ASP A 107 -13.77 -3.34 -22.71
CA ASP A 107 -14.47 -2.42 -21.81
C ASP A 107 -14.56 -2.99 -20.37
N LYS A 108 -14.80 -4.30 -20.22
CA LYS A 108 -14.71 -4.97 -18.91
C LYS A 108 -13.31 -4.88 -18.31
N ARG A 109 -12.25 -5.13 -19.09
CA ARG A 109 -10.85 -5.03 -18.64
C ARG A 109 -10.49 -3.60 -18.23
N LEU A 110 -10.98 -2.60 -18.94
CA LEU A 110 -10.78 -1.18 -18.61
C LEU A 110 -11.55 -0.75 -17.36
N LYS A 111 -12.77 -1.27 -17.16
CA LYS A 111 -13.60 -1.01 -15.97
C LYS A 111 -13.11 -1.75 -14.72
N LEU A 112 -12.31 -2.79 -14.88
CA LEU A 112 -11.73 -3.55 -13.78
C LEU A 112 -10.64 -2.74 -13.07
N PRO A 113 -10.69 -2.60 -11.74
CA PRO A 113 -9.59 -1.99 -11.01
C PRO A 113 -8.29 -2.78 -11.20
N SER A 114 -7.16 -2.09 -11.36
CA SER A 114 -5.83 -2.72 -11.51
C SER A 114 -5.48 -3.75 -10.42
N ASN A 115 -6.12 -3.68 -9.25
CA ASN A 115 -5.93 -4.62 -8.13
C ASN A 115 -6.92 -5.82 -8.14
N TRP A 116 -7.75 -5.99 -9.17
CA TRP A 116 -8.80 -7.01 -9.18
C TRP A 116 -8.26 -8.44 -9.22
N GLU A 117 -7.22 -8.70 -10.00
CA GLU A 117 -6.59 -10.03 -10.08
C GLU A 117 -5.94 -10.44 -8.76
N ALA A 118 -5.28 -9.48 -8.08
CA ALA A 118 -4.73 -9.70 -6.74
C ALA A 118 -5.84 -9.96 -5.72
N LYS A 119 -6.98 -9.26 -5.83
CA LYS A 119 -8.15 -9.48 -4.96
C LYS A 119 -8.81 -10.83 -5.22
N LYS A 120 -8.92 -11.25 -6.49
CA LYS A 120 -9.45 -12.56 -6.89
C LYS A 120 -8.55 -13.68 -6.38
N SER A 121 -7.25 -13.59 -6.62
CA SER A 121 -6.25 -14.57 -6.16
C SER A 121 -6.27 -14.69 -4.63
N ARG A 122 -6.43 -13.56 -3.92
CA ARG A 122 -6.58 -13.57 -2.46
C ARG A 122 -7.86 -14.29 -2.02
N LEU A 123 -8.98 -14.04 -2.69
CA LEU A 123 -10.27 -14.64 -2.36
C LEU A 123 -10.27 -16.16 -2.65
N GLU A 124 -9.65 -16.59 -3.75
CA GLU A 124 -9.43 -18.00 -4.06
C GLU A 124 -8.53 -18.68 -3.02
N TRP A 125 -7.48 -18.00 -2.57
CA TRP A 125 -6.62 -18.50 -1.49
C TRP A 125 -7.36 -18.63 -0.15
N GLU A 126 -8.19 -17.65 0.21
CA GLU A 126 -9.03 -17.68 1.43
C GLU A 126 -10.03 -18.86 1.38
N LEU A 127 -10.69 -19.06 0.24
CA LEU A 127 -11.60 -20.20 0.03
C LEU A 127 -10.87 -21.55 0.15
N ALA A 128 -9.69 -21.68 -0.48
CA ALA A 128 -8.88 -22.89 -0.40
C ALA A 128 -8.37 -23.17 1.03
N GLU A 129 -8.02 -22.14 1.81
CA GLU A 129 -7.69 -22.31 3.23
C GLU A 129 -8.89 -22.82 4.04
N ASP A 130 -10.09 -22.27 3.80
CA ASP A 130 -11.30 -22.65 4.51
C ASP A 130 -11.79 -24.06 4.15
N GLU A 131 -11.65 -24.46 2.89
CA GLU A 131 -11.88 -25.85 2.45
C GLU A 131 -10.94 -26.81 3.17
N LYS A 132 -9.64 -26.52 3.20
CA LYS A 132 -8.67 -27.35 3.94
C LYS A 132 -8.96 -27.41 5.45
N LYS A 133 -9.42 -26.31 6.06
CA LYS A 133 -9.86 -26.32 7.47
C LYS A 133 -11.05 -27.24 7.68
N LYS A 134 -12.05 -27.19 6.79
CA LYS A 134 -13.24 -28.06 6.85
C LYS A 134 -12.87 -29.53 6.66
N GLU A 135 -11.97 -29.85 5.73
CA GLU A 135 -11.47 -31.21 5.52
C GLU A 135 -10.71 -31.75 6.73
N CYS A 136 -9.82 -30.95 7.33
CA CYS A 136 -9.09 -31.32 8.54
C CYS A 136 -10.05 -31.53 9.72
N ALA A 137 -11.05 -30.64 9.88
CA ALA A 137 -12.08 -30.76 10.90
C ALA A 137 -12.94 -32.02 10.71
N ALA A 138 -13.30 -32.36 9.47
CA ALA A 138 -14.03 -33.58 9.14
C ALA A 138 -13.21 -34.85 9.42
N ARG A 139 -11.88 -34.78 9.26
CA ARG A 139 -10.94 -35.85 9.61
C ARG A 139 -10.62 -35.91 11.11
N GLY A 140 -10.99 -34.89 11.88
CA GLY A 140 -10.68 -34.76 13.31
C GLY A 140 -9.23 -34.34 13.61
N GLU A 141 -8.52 -33.76 12.63
CA GLU A 141 -7.14 -33.29 12.75
C GLU A 141 -7.08 -31.78 12.99
N ASP A 142 -6.09 -31.32 13.77
CA ASP A 142 -5.81 -29.90 13.93
C ASP A 142 -5.14 -29.33 12.65
N TYR A 143 -5.83 -28.40 12.00
CA TYR A 143 -5.39 -27.71 10.78
C TYR A 143 -4.00 -27.06 10.95
N HIS A 144 -3.68 -26.52 12.12
CA HIS A 144 -2.38 -25.91 12.36
C HIS A 144 -1.24 -26.93 12.32
N ARG A 145 -1.50 -28.15 12.79
CA ARG A 145 -0.50 -29.23 12.79
C ARG A 145 -0.25 -29.75 11.38
N VAL A 146 -1.31 -29.96 10.60
CA VAL A 146 -1.21 -30.39 9.19
C VAL A 146 -0.46 -29.33 8.37
N LYS A 147 -0.82 -28.06 8.54
CA LYS A 147 -0.14 -26.94 7.86
C LYS A 147 1.35 -26.84 8.20
N LEU A 148 1.75 -27.16 9.44
CA LEU A 148 3.17 -27.17 9.83
C LEU A 148 3.95 -28.35 9.23
N LEU A 149 3.30 -29.48 8.97
CA LEU A 149 3.93 -30.63 8.32
C LEU A 149 4.24 -30.38 6.84
N ASP A 150 3.41 -29.58 6.16
CA ASP A 150 3.60 -29.19 4.77
C ASP A 150 4.73 -28.17 4.57
N VAL A 151 5.17 -27.47 5.62
CA VAL A 151 6.23 -26.47 5.52
C VAL A 151 7.59 -27.15 5.46
N THR A 152 8.30 -26.94 4.35
CA THR A 152 9.66 -27.47 4.17
C THR A 152 10.68 -26.74 5.05
N ALA A 153 11.79 -27.40 5.38
CA ALA A 153 12.86 -26.81 6.20
C ALA A 153 13.41 -25.49 5.60
N ASP A 154 13.55 -25.43 4.26
CA ASP A 154 14.03 -24.24 3.56
C ASP A 154 13.01 -23.08 3.57
N GLU A 155 11.71 -23.40 3.56
CA GLU A 155 10.65 -22.40 3.69
C GLU A 155 10.55 -21.89 5.12
N ALA A 156 10.70 -22.77 6.12
CA ALA A 156 10.82 -22.39 7.52
C ALA A 156 12.03 -21.49 7.75
N GLU A 157 13.20 -21.82 7.21
CA GLU A 157 14.40 -20.98 7.36
C GLU A 157 14.24 -19.63 6.66
N ARG A 158 13.66 -19.60 5.44
CA ARG A 158 13.31 -18.34 4.77
C ARG A 158 12.30 -17.53 5.58
N TRP A 159 11.32 -18.18 6.21
CA TRP A 159 10.36 -17.52 7.09
C TRP A 159 11.01 -16.96 8.36
N GLU A 160 11.93 -17.69 8.99
CA GLU A 160 12.69 -17.23 10.16
C GLU A 160 13.65 -16.08 9.79
N ARG A 161 14.27 -16.11 8.61
CA ARG A 161 15.07 -14.98 8.09
C ARG A 161 14.20 -13.75 7.80
N LYS A 162 12.95 -13.96 7.33
CA LYS A 162 11.96 -12.90 7.12
C LYS A 162 11.34 -12.38 8.42
N LYS A 163 11.31 -13.19 9.49
CA LYS A 163 10.97 -12.72 10.84
C LYS A 163 12.04 -11.73 11.27
N LYS A 164 11.75 -10.45 11.05
CA LYS A 164 12.63 -9.33 11.39
C LYS A 164 13.19 -9.53 12.80
N LYS A 165 14.52 -9.45 12.94
CA LYS A 165 15.17 -9.36 14.24
C LYS A 165 14.60 -8.14 14.97
N LYS A 166 13.68 -8.36 15.91
CA LYS A 166 13.06 -7.29 16.70
C LYS A 166 14.05 -6.90 17.77
N ASN A 167 14.50 -5.65 17.76
CA ASN A 167 15.26 -5.07 18.86
C ASN A 167 14.38 -4.01 19.54
N PRO A 168 13.41 -4.42 20.39
CA PRO A 168 12.58 -3.46 21.12
C PRO A 168 13.46 -2.65 22.09
N ASP A 169 13.03 -1.43 22.40
CA ASP A 169 13.66 -0.63 23.46
C ASP A 169 13.03 -1.06 24.79
N THR A 170 13.86 -1.61 25.69
CA THR A 170 13.43 -2.10 27.01
C THR A 170 13.33 -0.98 28.04
N GLY A 171 13.69 0.26 27.66
CA GLY A 171 13.72 1.42 28.53
C GLY A 171 15.14 1.82 28.94
N PHE A 172 15.24 2.99 29.57
CA PHE A 172 16.52 3.55 29.99
C PHE A 172 17.00 2.88 31.29
N ALA A 173 17.99 1.99 31.19
CA ALA A 173 18.65 1.37 32.34
C ALA A 173 19.87 2.17 32.84
N GLY A 174 20.66 2.74 31.92
CA GLY A 174 21.84 3.55 32.25
C GLY A 174 22.54 4.07 31.00
N TYR A 175 23.45 5.03 31.19
CA TYR A 175 24.14 5.68 30.07
C TYR A 175 25.06 4.74 29.30
N ALA A 176 25.76 3.81 29.99
CA ALA A 176 26.65 2.86 29.35
C ALA A 176 25.89 1.90 28.41
N GLU A 177 24.76 1.35 28.86
CA GLU A 177 23.94 0.44 28.05
C GLU A 177 23.32 1.16 26.84
N ALA A 178 22.83 2.38 27.03
CA ALA A 178 22.32 3.21 25.94
C ALA A 178 23.42 3.51 24.90
N GLN A 179 24.64 3.81 25.35
CA GLN A 179 25.79 4.02 24.49
C GLN A 179 26.19 2.75 23.74
N PHE A 180 26.20 1.60 24.42
CA PHE A 180 26.51 0.31 23.80
C PHE A 180 25.51 -0.05 22.71
N ARG A 181 24.21 0.14 22.96
CA ARG A 181 23.15 -0.04 21.96
C ARG A 181 23.31 0.91 20.77
N GLN A 182 23.66 2.18 21.01
CA GLN A 182 23.98 3.12 19.94
C GLN A 182 25.19 2.63 19.13
N TYR A 183 26.27 2.23 19.80
CA TYR A 183 27.50 1.76 19.18
C TYR A 183 27.24 0.55 18.29
N GLN A 184 26.55 -0.48 18.80
CA GLN A 184 26.15 -1.65 18.01
C GLN A 184 25.32 -1.30 16.77
N ARG A 185 24.47 -0.27 16.85
CA ARG A 185 23.70 0.20 15.69
C ARG A 185 24.61 0.90 14.67
N LEU A 186 25.55 1.72 15.13
CA LEU A 186 26.48 2.44 14.26
C LEU A 186 27.45 1.46 13.57
N THR A 187 28.03 0.51 14.30
CA THR A 187 28.93 -0.50 13.73
C THR A 187 28.26 -1.37 12.68
N LYS A 188 26.97 -1.69 12.85
CA LYS A 188 26.18 -2.40 11.82
C LYS A 188 25.87 -1.56 10.58
N GLN A 189 25.87 -0.23 10.71
CA GLN A 189 25.54 0.69 9.63
C GLN A 189 26.77 1.02 8.77
N ILE A 190 27.96 1.01 9.36
CA ILE A 190 29.23 1.27 8.67
C ILE A 190 29.47 0.16 7.65
N ARG A 191 29.75 0.55 6.39
CA ARG A 191 30.15 -0.36 5.31
C ARG A 191 31.58 -0.01 4.91
N PRO A 192 32.58 -0.81 5.32
CA PRO A 192 33.97 -0.59 4.94
C PRO A 192 34.16 -0.72 3.43
N ASP A 193 35.01 0.13 2.87
CA ASP A 193 35.48 -0.02 1.49
C ASP A 193 36.74 -0.88 1.48
N LEU A 194 36.66 -2.04 0.81
CA LEU A 194 37.73 -3.02 0.81
C LEU A 194 38.90 -2.58 -0.09
N GLN A 195 38.65 -1.81 -1.15
CA GLN A 195 39.71 -1.38 -2.07
C GLN A 195 40.65 -0.38 -1.42
N SER A 196 40.10 0.62 -0.71
CA SER A 196 40.92 1.58 0.04
C SER A 196 41.66 0.91 1.20
N TYR A 197 41.08 -0.12 1.82
CA TYR A 197 41.74 -0.91 2.85
C TYR A 197 42.94 -1.70 2.31
N GLU A 198 42.80 -2.37 1.16
CA GLU A 198 43.89 -3.12 0.52
C GLU A 198 45.06 -2.20 0.12
N LYS A 199 44.77 -1.03 -0.47
CA LYS A 199 45.80 -0.03 -0.79
C LYS A 199 46.57 0.43 0.45
N GLN A 200 45.87 0.76 1.53
CA GLN A 200 46.51 1.17 2.79
C GLN A 200 47.35 0.04 3.41
N ARG A 201 46.91 -1.22 3.25
CA ARG A 201 47.66 -2.39 3.69
C ARG A 201 48.96 -2.58 2.92
N GLU A 202 48.93 -2.41 1.59
CA GLU A 202 50.14 -2.48 0.77
C GLU A 202 51.11 -1.33 1.07
N GLU A 203 50.60 -0.11 1.25
CA GLU A 203 51.41 1.07 1.59
C GLU A 203 52.09 0.96 2.96
N SER A 204 51.37 0.43 3.95
CA SER A 204 51.86 0.33 5.34
C SER A 204 52.62 -0.95 5.63
N GLY A 205 52.51 -1.98 4.78
CA GLY A 205 53.24 -3.25 4.90
C GLY A 205 53.08 -3.90 6.27
N GLU A 206 54.20 -4.15 6.95
CA GLU A 206 54.24 -4.77 8.29
C GLU A 206 53.70 -3.82 9.38
N ASP A 207 53.85 -2.50 9.20
CA ASP A 207 53.37 -1.48 10.16
C ASP A 207 51.84 -1.35 10.16
N PHE A 208 51.15 -2.04 9.24
CA PHE A 208 49.69 -2.07 9.15
C PHE A 208 49.01 -2.75 10.35
N TYR A 209 49.72 -3.64 11.04
CA TYR A 209 49.21 -4.33 12.23
C TYR A 209 49.94 -3.83 13.50
N PRO A 210 49.69 -2.58 13.94
CA PRO A 210 50.41 -2.01 15.06
C PRO A 210 50.03 -2.68 16.38
N THR A 211 51.02 -2.90 17.24
CA THR A 211 50.81 -3.20 18.66
C THR A 211 50.66 -1.92 19.47
N SER A 212 50.23 -2.01 20.73
CA SER A 212 50.00 -0.83 21.59
C SER A 212 51.22 0.08 21.75
N ASN A 213 52.43 -0.45 21.55
CA ASN A 213 53.70 0.27 21.67
C ASN A 213 54.34 0.60 20.31
N SER A 214 53.61 0.46 19.21
CA SER A 214 54.12 0.80 17.88
C SER A 214 54.33 2.32 17.74
N LEU A 215 55.40 2.72 17.04
CA LEU A 215 55.75 4.13 16.82
C LEU A 215 54.93 4.79 15.68
N SER A 216 54.18 4.01 14.90
CA SER A 216 53.41 4.45 13.73
C SER A 216 52.14 5.27 14.03
N TYR A 217 52.08 5.94 15.19
CA TYR A 217 50.93 6.74 15.62
C TYR A 217 51.13 8.24 15.35
N GLY A 218 50.13 8.90 14.76
CA GLY A 218 50.09 10.37 14.60
C GLY A 218 50.56 10.92 13.25
N SER A 219 51.02 10.08 12.32
CA SER A 219 51.39 10.47 10.96
C SER A 219 50.22 10.41 9.95
N HIS A 220 49.08 9.81 10.33
CA HIS A 220 47.95 9.63 9.43
C HIS A 220 47.22 10.95 9.16
N VAL A 221 47.26 11.39 7.90
CA VAL A 221 46.43 12.48 7.40
C VAL A 221 45.31 11.89 6.55
N PRO A 222 44.05 11.90 7.03
CA PRO A 222 42.94 11.33 6.29
C PRO A 222 42.65 12.11 5.01
N THR A 223 42.09 11.42 4.02
CA THR A 223 41.62 12.06 2.79
C THR A 223 40.40 12.95 3.09
N LYS A 224 40.20 14.00 2.28
CA LYS A 224 39.05 14.91 2.41
C LYS A 224 37.72 14.16 2.36
N GLU A 225 37.59 13.21 1.45
CA GLU A 225 36.40 12.35 1.34
C GLU A 225 36.15 11.49 2.58
N GLY A 226 37.21 11.05 3.28
CA GLY A 226 37.09 10.36 4.56
C GLY A 226 36.52 11.26 5.66
N ILE A 227 36.99 12.50 5.70
CA ILE A 227 36.50 13.53 6.63
C ILE A 227 35.02 13.84 6.35
N ASP A 228 34.65 14.05 5.09
CA ASP A 228 33.28 14.40 4.71
C ASP A 228 32.28 13.29 5.10
N ARG A 229 32.63 12.01 4.87
CA ARG A 229 31.82 10.86 5.32
C ARG A 229 31.65 10.82 6.84
N MET A 230 32.72 11.11 7.59
CA MET A 230 32.65 11.18 9.05
C MET A 230 31.74 12.32 9.52
N VAL A 231 31.85 13.50 8.90
CA VAL A 231 30.99 14.65 9.22
C VAL A 231 29.53 14.32 8.98
N GLU A 232 29.19 13.75 7.83
CA GLU A 232 27.82 13.35 7.51
C GLU A 232 27.26 12.34 8.53
N ASP A 233 28.07 11.38 8.96
CA ASP A 233 27.67 10.41 9.99
C ASP A 233 27.50 11.01 11.38
N VAL A 234 28.27 12.05 11.73
CA VAL A 234 28.11 12.80 12.99
C VAL A 234 26.83 13.64 12.93
N GLU A 235 26.54 14.31 11.82
CA GLU A 235 25.31 15.07 11.62
C GLU A 235 24.07 14.17 11.74
N LYS A 236 24.09 12.99 11.08
CA LYS A 236 23.04 11.96 11.22
C LYS A 236 22.86 11.52 12.68
N GLN A 237 23.94 11.43 13.46
CA GLN A 237 23.86 11.10 14.89
C GLN A 237 23.21 12.23 15.70
N ILE A 238 23.56 13.49 15.42
CA ILE A 238 22.98 14.67 16.07
C ILE A 238 21.48 14.74 15.77
N GLU A 239 21.07 14.54 14.52
CA GLU A 239 19.65 14.52 14.15
C GLU A 239 18.86 13.42 14.87
N LYS A 240 19.43 12.20 14.96
CA LYS A 240 18.79 11.10 15.70
C LYS A 240 18.67 11.43 17.19
N ARG A 241 19.69 12.07 17.79
CA ARG A 241 19.66 12.52 19.19
C ARG A 241 18.59 13.59 19.41
N ALA A 242 18.45 14.56 18.51
CA ALA A 242 17.42 15.59 18.59
C ALA A 242 15.99 15.02 18.58
N LYS A 243 15.79 13.90 17.85
CA LYS A 243 14.49 13.21 17.74
C LYS A 243 14.18 12.25 18.92
N TYR A 244 15.07 12.15 19.93
CA TYR A 244 14.89 11.23 21.06
C TYR A 244 13.62 11.53 21.89
N SER A 245 13.35 12.80 22.16
CA SER A 245 12.13 13.24 22.84
C SER A 245 11.11 13.76 21.82
N ARG A 246 10.13 12.93 21.47
CA ARG A 246 9.06 13.30 20.51
C ARG A 246 7.95 14.07 21.23
N ARG A 247 7.49 15.17 20.62
CA ARG A 247 6.32 15.92 21.11
C ARG A 247 5.06 15.08 20.95
N ARG A 248 4.24 15.00 22.00
CA ARG A 248 2.89 14.42 21.93
C ARG A 248 1.93 15.46 21.36
N ALA A 249 0.94 15.01 20.59
CA ALA A 249 -0.12 15.89 20.07
C ALA A 249 -0.85 16.57 21.24
N TYR A 250 -1.15 17.85 21.08
CA TYR A 250 -1.99 18.59 22.02
C TYR A 250 -3.45 18.25 21.73
N ASN A 251 -4.20 17.90 22.77
CA ASN A 251 -5.64 17.72 22.69
C ASN A 251 -6.28 18.97 23.32
N ASP A 252 -7.03 19.73 22.54
CA ASP A 252 -7.72 20.95 22.96
C ASP A 252 -9.00 20.67 23.76
N ASP A 253 -9.60 19.49 23.59
CA ASP A 253 -10.79 19.05 24.34
C ASP A 253 -10.47 18.56 25.76
N ALA A 254 -9.19 18.46 26.14
CA ALA A 254 -8.80 17.99 27.47
C ALA A 254 -8.95 19.10 28.52
N ASP A 255 -9.50 18.75 29.70
CA ASP A 255 -9.62 19.69 30.82
C ASP A 255 -8.27 20.31 31.19
N ILE A 256 -8.21 21.64 31.14
CA ILE A 256 -6.98 22.40 31.34
C ILE A 256 -6.81 22.67 32.84
N ASP A 257 -5.92 21.91 33.49
CA ASP A 257 -5.58 22.04 34.91
C ASP A 257 -4.44 23.05 35.20
N TYR A 258 -4.04 23.84 34.20
CA TYR A 258 -2.86 24.72 34.27
C TYR A 258 -3.09 26.11 33.65
N ILE A 259 -2.37 27.10 34.18
CA ILE A 259 -2.39 28.48 33.67
C ILE A 259 -1.25 28.74 32.67
N ASN A 260 -0.08 28.10 32.86
CA ASN A 260 1.10 28.31 32.01
C ASN A 260 1.75 26.98 31.56
N GLU A 261 2.59 27.01 30.51
CA GLU A 261 3.21 25.80 29.96
C GLU A 261 4.16 25.11 30.96
N ARG A 262 4.80 25.87 31.85
CA ARG A 262 5.69 25.33 32.88
C ARG A 262 4.91 24.52 33.92
N ASN A 263 3.74 25.02 34.30
CA ASN A 263 2.80 24.39 35.20
C ASN A 263 2.22 23.14 34.54
N ALA A 264 1.85 23.20 33.25
CA ALA A 264 1.42 22.01 32.50
C ALA A 264 2.46 20.87 32.54
N LYS A 265 3.75 21.20 32.40
CA LYS A 265 4.84 20.21 32.49
C LYS A 265 5.01 19.68 33.92
N PHE A 266 4.78 20.53 34.92
CA PHE A 266 4.81 20.14 36.33
C PHE A 266 3.64 19.22 36.70
N ASN A 267 2.40 19.57 36.34
CA ASN A 267 1.22 18.74 36.51
C ASN A 267 1.39 17.39 35.80
N LYS A 268 1.89 17.39 34.55
CA LYS A 268 2.25 16.15 33.84
C LYS A 268 3.35 15.32 34.52
N LYS A 269 4.23 15.95 35.30
CA LYS A 269 5.22 15.24 36.11
C LYS A 269 4.53 14.65 37.33
N ALA A 270 3.74 15.43 38.06
CA ALA A 270 2.97 14.97 39.21
C ALA A 270 2.07 13.79 38.86
N GLU A 271 1.35 13.86 37.74
CA GLU A 271 0.46 12.78 37.27
C GLU A 271 1.20 11.46 37.02
N ARG A 272 2.44 11.50 36.51
CA ARG A 272 3.23 10.27 36.28
C ARG A 272 3.61 9.54 37.57
N PHE A 273 3.84 10.29 38.66
CA PHE A 273 4.26 9.72 39.94
C PHE A 273 3.06 9.41 40.85
N TYR A 274 2.13 10.35 40.95
CA TYR A 274 1.03 10.31 41.90
C TYR A 274 -0.29 9.84 41.31
N GLY A 275 -0.51 9.96 39.99
CA GLY A 275 -1.78 9.61 39.35
C GLY A 275 -2.22 8.17 39.60
N LYS A 276 -1.28 7.23 39.76
CA LYS A 276 -1.58 5.85 40.16
C LYS A 276 -2.20 5.75 41.56
N TYR A 277 -1.78 6.61 42.49
CA TYR A 277 -2.22 6.59 43.89
C TYR A 277 -3.42 7.51 44.13
N THR A 278 -3.60 8.57 43.33
CA THR A 278 -4.67 9.56 43.48
C THR A 278 -5.86 9.31 42.54
N ALA A 279 -5.90 8.16 41.86
CA ALA A 279 -6.95 7.83 40.90
C ALA A 279 -8.36 7.83 41.53
N GLU A 280 -8.50 7.33 42.76
CA GLU A 280 -9.78 7.32 43.49
C GLU A 280 -10.24 8.74 43.83
N ILE A 281 -9.34 9.59 44.33
CA ILE A 281 -9.63 11.00 44.63
C ILE A 281 -10.09 11.72 43.36
N LYS A 282 -9.41 11.48 42.24
CA LYS A 282 -9.78 12.08 40.95
C LYS A 282 -11.18 11.65 40.50
N GLN A 283 -11.52 10.37 40.61
CA GLN A 283 -12.87 9.89 40.30
C GLN A 283 -13.92 10.50 41.22
N ASN A 284 -13.63 10.68 42.51
CA ASN A 284 -14.56 11.31 43.45
C ASN A 284 -14.81 12.77 43.09
N LEU A 285 -13.78 13.51 42.65
CA LEU A 285 -13.94 14.88 42.14
C LEU A 285 -14.80 14.91 40.87
N GLU A 286 -14.57 14.00 39.93
CA GLU A 286 -15.37 13.88 38.69
C GLU A 286 -16.84 13.47 38.98
N ARG A 287 -17.09 12.73 40.07
CA ARG A 287 -18.44 12.37 40.55
C ARG A 287 -19.11 13.44 41.42
N GLY A 288 -18.49 14.60 41.58
CA GLY A 288 -19.07 15.72 42.36
C GLY A 288 -18.87 15.59 43.86
N THR A 289 -17.74 15.03 44.31
CA THR A 289 -17.34 14.89 45.73
C THR A 289 -18.29 14.07 46.62
N ALA A 290 -19.24 13.34 46.02
CA ALA A 290 -20.02 12.35 46.71
C ALA A 290 -19.13 11.14 47.02
N VAL A 291 -19.03 10.79 48.31
CA VAL A 291 -18.41 9.55 48.81
C VAL A 291 -19.31 8.37 48.48
#